data_AF-A0A120KMC0-F1
#
_entry.id   AF-A0A120KMC0-F1
#
_cell.length_a   1.000
_cell.length_b   1.000
_cell.length_c   1.000
_cell.angle_alpha   90.00
_cell.angle_beta   90.00
_cell.angle_gamma   90.00
#
_symmetry.space_group_name_H-M   'P 1'
#
loop_
_entity.id
_entity.type
_entity.pdbx_description
1 polymer ?
#
loop_
_entity_poly.entity_id
_entity_poly.type
_entity_poly.pdbx_seq_one_letter_code
_entity_poly.pdbx_strand_id
1 'polypeptide(L)'
;MRLTVFAKTARLIVPALFAALLLSACAAKNAEDEQADMTITVTLRDLHRCSRISPEILVANAPDGTQTFDVRLVEYGDEERFFGGGSWDNDGSGVIPEGGLTRHYRGPCPPAGQSRDYAFVVSAMGKDNLQPLAVRLYRFTQE
;
A
#
# COMPACT_ATOMS: atom_id res chain seq x y z
N MET A 1 36.96 22.85 77.19
CA MET A 1 36.23 21.69 76.63
C MET A 1 35.03 22.23 75.84
N ARG A 2 35.08 22.01 74.52
CA ARG A 2 34.00 22.08 73.50
C ARG A 2 33.37 23.42 73.08
N LEU A 3 33.44 23.59 71.75
CA LEU A 3 33.02 24.66 70.84
C LEU A 3 31.53 25.02 70.91
N THR A 4 31.22 26.30 70.74
CA THR A 4 29.95 26.77 70.18
C THR A 4 30.18 27.34 68.78
N VAL A 5 29.30 26.92 67.87
CA VAL A 5 29.46 26.92 66.42
C VAL A 5 29.18 28.30 65.83
N PHE A 6 29.98 28.64 64.81
CA PHE A 6 29.91 29.83 63.98
C PHE A 6 28.52 30.05 63.37
N ALA A 7 28.04 31.28 63.55
CA ALA A 7 27.05 31.89 62.67
C ALA A 7 27.71 32.32 61.35
N LYS A 8 26.87 32.37 60.30
CA LYS A 8 27.02 32.99 58.96
C LYS A 8 27.16 32.03 57.80
N THR A 9 26.19 32.18 56.89
CA THR A 9 26.27 32.27 55.42
C THR A 9 25.20 31.37 54.79
N ALA A 10 23.99 31.91 54.55
CA ALA A 10 23.65 32.58 53.30
C ALA A 10 24.05 31.76 52.07
N ARG A 11 23.26 30.75 51.72
CA ARG A 11 23.04 30.28 50.35
C ARG A 11 22.06 29.10 50.35
N LEU A 12 21.26 29.03 49.30
CA LEU A 12 20.42 27.89 48.88
C LEU A 12 18.99 27.83 49.45
N ILE A 13 18.15 28.84 49.17
CA ILE A 13 16.68 28.62 49.14
C ILE A 13 16.05 29.34 47.93
N VAL A 14 16.62 29.16 46.73
CA VAL A 14 16.01 29.50 45.43
C VAL A 14 16.73 28.55 44.45
N PRO A 15 16.18 27.40 44.03
CA PRO A 15 14.96 27.31 43.23
C PRO A 15 14.25 25.93 43.36
N ALA A 16 13.41 25.72 44.37
CA ALA A 16 12.67 24.44 44.51
C ALA A 16 11.21 24.53 44.06
N LEU A 17 10.86 25.51 43.23
CA LEU A 17 9.47 25.81 42.88
C LEU A 17 9.29 26.13 41.38
N PHE A 18 9.96 25.40 40.48
CA PHE A 18 9.74 25.57 39.03
C PHE A 18 9.94 24.27 38.21
N ALA A 19 9.87 23.10 38.85
CA ALA A 19 10.13 21.80 38.20
C ALA A 19 8.89 20.89 38.10
N ALA A 20 7.67 21.41 38.28
CA ALA A 20 6.46 20.58 38.40
C ALA A 20 5.38 20.82 37.33
N LEU A 21 5.66 21.53 36.22
CA LEU A 21 4.62 21.95 35.26
C LEU A 21 4.85 21.53 33.79
N LEU A 22 5.73 20.58 33.46
CA LEU A 22 6.07 20.27 32.06
C LEU A 22 5.78 18.82 31.60
N LEU A 23 4.74 18.15 32.11
CA LEU A 23 4.46 16.75 31.73
C LEU A 23 2.99 16.46 31.35
N SER A 24 2.29 17.39 30.69
CA SER A 24 0.95 17.10 30.14
C SER A 24 0.79 17.65 28.72
N ALA A 25 1.52 17.09 27.76
CA ALA A 25 1.31 17.43 26.34
C ALA A 25 1.87 16.37 25.38
N CYS A 26 1.60 15.07 25.58
CA CYS A 26 1.88 14.04 24.57
C CYS A 26 0.91 12.86 24.75
N ALA A 27 -0.39 13.09 24.54
CA ALA A 27 -1.35 12.01 24.36
C ALA A 27 -2.34 12.37 23.24
N ALA A 28 -1.82 12.88 22.12
CA ALA A 28 -2.54 12.79 20.86
C ALA A 28 -2.32 11.37 20.33
N LYS A 29 -3.09 10.42 20.86
CA LYS A 29 -3.26 9.11 20.23
C LYS A 29 -4.06 9.39 18.97
N ASN A 30 -3.36 9.52 17.84
CA ASN A 30 -4.02 9.49 16.54
C ASN A 30 -4.87 8.21 16.54
N ALA A 31 -6.18 8.36 16.41
CA ALA A 31 -6.99 7.27 15.95
C ALA A 31 -6.51 7.03 14.52
N GLU A 32 -5.60 6.07 14.33
CA GLU A 32 -5.45 5.43 13.04
C GLU A 32 -6.84 4.87 12.74
N ASP A 33 -7.55 5.53 11.83
CA ASP A 33 -8.69 4.94 11.16
C ASP A 33 -8.17 3.61 10.60
N GLU A 34 -8.62 2.47 11.15
CA GLU A 34 -8.26 1.15 10.65
C GLU A 34 -8.91 0.99 9.28
N GLN A 35 -8.38 1.70 8.27
CA GLN A 35 -8.81 1.55 6.90
C GLN A 35 -8.47 0.13 6.49
N ALA A 36 -9.52 -0.63 6.18
CA ALA A 36 -9.36 -2.03 5.79
C ALA A 36 -8.35 -2.14 4.64
N ASP A 37 -7.47 -3.13 4.74
CA ASP A 37 -6.41 -3.32 3.76
C ASP A 37 -7.02 -3.55 2.36
N MET A 38 -6.46 -2.87 1.34
CA MET A 38 -6.91 -3.04 -0.05
C MET A 38 -6.79 -4.52 -0.44
N THR A 39 -7.81 -5.07 -1.10
CA THR A 39 -7.79 -6.45 -1.61
C THR A 39 -8.20 -6.50 -3.06
N ILE A 40 -7.73 -7.52 -3.78
CA ILE A 40 -8.09 -7.75 -5.17
C ILE A 40 -8.53 -9.19 -5.40
N THR A 41 -9.50 -9.38 -6.27
CA THR A 41 -9.93 -10.68 -6.77
C THR A 41 -9.91 -10.65 -8.29
N VAL A 42 -9.39 -11.69 -8.93
CA VAL A 42 -9.28 -11.78 -10.39
C VAL A 42 -10.08 -12.98 -10.88
N THR A 43 -10.96 -12.75 -11.85
CA THR A 43 -11.81 -13.80 -12.45
C THR A 43 -11.14 -14.36 -13.71
N LEU A 44 -10.12 -15.22 -13.54
CA LEU A 44 -9.39 -15.82 -14.66
C LEU A 44 -10.14 -17.02 -15.26
N ARG A 45 -10.13 -17.14 -16.60
CA ARG A 45 -10.87 -18.12 -17.39
C ARG A 45 -10.06 -18.52 -18.62
N ASP A 46 -10.40 -19.65 -19.24
CA ASP A 46 -9.68 -20.16 -20.43
C ASP A 46 -9.66 -19.18 -21.60
N LEU A 47 -10.70 -18.35 -21.77
CA LEU A 47 -10.76 -17.34 -22.83
C LEU A 47 -9.69 -16.24 -22.70
N HIS A 48 -9.09 -16.08 -21.50
CA HIS A 48 -8.00 -15.13 -21.25
C HIS A 48 -6.64 -15.69 -21.66
N ARG A 49 -6.51 -17.02 -21.81
CA ARG A 49 -5.26 -17.67 -22.20
C ARG A 49 -4.89 -17.28 -23.63
N CYS A 50 -3.66 -16.81 -23.82
CA CYS A 50 -3.15 -16.32 -25.10
C CYS A 50 -4.04 -15.26 -25.80
N SER A 51 -4.84 -14.53 -25.02
CA SER A 51 -5.88 -13.63 -25.52
C SER A 51 -5.50 -12.16 -25.40
N ARG A 52 -6.30 -11.29 -26.01
CA ARG A 52 -6.26 -9.83 -25.80
C ARG A 52 -7.31 -9.35 -24.80
N ILE A 53 -8.17 -10.26 -24.33
CA ILE A 53 -9.22 -9.97 -23.36
C ILE A 53 -8.61 -10.14 -21.96
N SER A 54 -8.56 -9.07 -21.18
CA SER A 54 -8.15 -9.12 -19.78
C SER A 54 -9.28 -9.65 -18.90
N PRO A 55 -9.00 -10.36 -17.80
CA PRO A 55 -10.04 -10.75 -16.87
C PRO A 55 -10.67 -9.52 -16.19
N GLU A 56 -11.86 -9.74 -15.62
CA GLU A 56 -12.39 -8.83 -14.61
C GLU A 56 -11.52 -8.86 -13.36
N ILE A 57 -11.32 -7.68 -12.76
CA ILE A 57 -10.64 -7.52 -11.48
C ILE A 57 -11.55 -6.71 -10.56
N LEU A 58 -11.85 -7.29 -9.40
CA LEU A 58 -12.56 -6.60 -8.31
C LEU A 58 -11.53 -6.07 -7.32
N VAL A 59 -11.68 -4.81 -6.94
CA VAL A 59 -10.87 -4.11 -5.94
C VAL A 59 -11.78 -3.71 -4.80
N ALA A 60 -11.43 -4.10 -3.58
CA ALA A 60 -12.13 -3.69 -2.37
C ALA A 60 -11.18 -2.92 -1.46
N ASN A 61 -11.75 -1.98 -0.69
CA ASN A 61 -11.04 -1.13 0.27
C ASN A 61 -9.85 -0.38 -0.36
N ALA A 62 -10.06 0.20 -1.56
CA ALA A 62 -9.06 1.09 -2.14
C ALA A 62 -8.80 2.28 -1.17
N PRO A 63 -7.55 2.70 -0.95
CA PRO A 63 -7.26 3.82 -0.05
C PRO A 63 -7.95 5.11 -0.48
N ASP A 64 -8.27 5.95 0.49
CA ASP A 64 -8.82 7.29 0.23
C ASP A 64 -7.91 8.09 -0.70
N GLY A 65 -8.53 8.81 -1.64
CA GLY A 65 -7.81 9.59 -2.65
C GLY A 65 -7.31 8.78 -3.86
N THR A 66 -7.64 7.49 -3.96
CA THR A 66 -7.42 6.71 -5.18
C THR A 66 -8.26 7.26 -6.33
N GLN A 67 -7.59 7.69 -7.39
CA GLN A 67 -8.21 8.25 -8.61
C GLN A 67 -8.24 7.25 -9.76
N THR A 68 -7.21 6.42 -9.88
CA THR A 68 -7.10 5.40 -10.93
C THR A 68 -6.43 4.14 -10.38
N PHE A 69 -6.67 3.03 -11.05
CA PHE A 69 -5.94 1.79 -10.85
C PHE A 69 -4.99 1.57 -12.03
N ASP A 70 -3.68 1.55 -11.79
CA ASP A 70 -2.71 1.08 -12.77
C ASP A 70 -2.53 -0.43 -12.60
N VAL A 71 -2.87 -1.19 -13.64
CA VAL A 71 -2.81 -2.65 -13.63
C VAL A 71 -1.76 -3.12 -14.63
N ARG A 72 -0.86 -3.99 -14.15
CA ARG A 72 0.18 -4.61 -14.97
C ARG A 72 0.09 -6.13 -14.85
N LEU A 73 0.11 -6.82 -15.98
CA LEU A 73 0.35 -8.26 -16.02
C LEU A 73 1.85 -8.49 -16.23
N VAL A 74 2.44 -9.30 -15.36
CA VAL A 74 3.86 -9.68 -15.43
C VAL A 74 4.00 -11.19 -15.37
N GLU A 75 4.98 -11.73 -16.08
CA GLU A 75 5.46 -13.09 -15.93
C GLU A 75 6.71 -13.08 -15.03
N TYR A 76 6.74 -13.98 -14.05
CA TYR A 76 7.90 -14.21 -13.19
C TYR A 76 8.77 -15.34 -13.74
N GLY A 77 10.07 -15.14 -13.63
CA GLY A 77 11.13 -16.08 -13.99
C GLY A 77 12.46 -15.53 -13.49
N ASP A 78 13.55 -15.81 -14.19
CA ASP A 78 14.87 -15.19 -13.89
C ASP A 78 14.83 -13.67 -14.08
N GLU A 79 14.00 -13.19 -15.01
CA GLU A 79 13.70 -11.79 -15.24
C GLU A 79 12.17 -11.58 -15.26
N GLU A 80 11.71 -10.44 -14.74
CA GLU A 80 10.30 -10.04 -14.83
C GLU A 80 9.98 -9.55 -16.25
N ARG A 81 9.01 -10.19 -16.91
CA ARG A 81 8.59 -9.81 -18.27
C ARG A 81 7.21 -9.18 -18.24
N PHE A 82 7.08 -8.00 -18.82
CA PHE A 82 5.82 -7.26 -18.89
C PHE A 82 4.92 -7.74 -20.04
N PHE A 83 3.66 -8.07 -19.73
CA PHE A 83 2.65 -8.57 -20.66
C PHE A 83 1.54 -7.56 -20.94
N GLY A 84 1.75 -6.29 -20.61
CA GLY A 84 0.76 -5.23 -20.81
C GLY A 84 -0.16 -5.05 -19.60
N GLY A 85 -1.27 -4.37 -19.81
CA GLY A 85 -2.17 -3.97 -18.73
C GLY A 85 -3.01 -2.77 -19.12
N GLY A 86 -3.21 -1.84 -18.20
CA GLY A 86 -3.97 -0.63 -18.46
C GLY A 86 -4.18 0.19 -17.20
N SER A 87 -4.69 1.41 -17.40
CA SER A 87 -5.21 2.23 -16.32
C SER A 87 -6.74 2.20 -16.38
N TRP A 88 -7.37 2.16 -15.22
CA TRP A 88 -8.82 2.21 -15.08
C TRP A 88 -9.20 3.31 -14.09
N ASP A 89 -10.16 4.15 -14.45
CA ASP A 89 -10.63 5.22 -13.57
C ASP A 89 -11.36 4.63 -12.36
N ASN A 90 -11.09 5.16 -11.17
CA ASN A 90 -11.83 4.79 -9.98
C ASN A 90 -13.16 5.54 -9.96
N ASP A 91 -14.21 4.90 -10.47
CA ASP A 91 -15.60 5.38 -10.42
C ASP A 91 -16.32 5.04 -9.10
N GLY A 92 -15.60 4.43 -8.14
CA GLY A 92 -16.12 3.98 -6.85
C GLY A 92 -16.80 2.61 -6.87
N SER A 93 -16.93 1.96 -8.04
CA SER A 93 -17.49 0.60 -8.12
C SER A 93 -16.54 -0.48 -7.63
N GLY A 94 -15.23 -0.22 -7.69
CA GLY A 94 -14.21 -1.23 -7.47
C GLY A 94 -14.14 -2.29 -8.57
N VAL A 95 -14.77 -2.06 -9.72
CA VAL A 95 -14.81 -3.03 -10.83
C VAL A 95 -13.95 -2.54 -11.99
N ILE A 96 -12.94 -3.33 -12.35
CA ILE A 96 -12.23 -3.22 -13.62
C ILE A 96 -12.81 -4.32 -14.54
N PRO A 97 -13.55 -3.95 -15.59
CA PRO A 97 -14.31 -4.92 -16.38
C PRO A 97 -13.39 -5.80 -17.23
N GLU A 98 -13.91 -6.98 -17.57
CA GLU A 98 -13.29 -7.87 -18.56
C GLU A 98 -13.04 -7.14 -19.88
N GLY A 99 -11.85 -7.30 -20.45
CA GLY A 99 -11.40 -6.58 -21.64
C GLY A 99 -11.03 -5.11 -21.42
N GLY A 100 -11.13 -4.57 -20.21
CA GLY A 100 -10.83 -3.16 -19.90
C GLY A 100 -9.35 -2.79 -19.98
N LEU A 101 -8.43 -3.76 -19.79
CA LEU A 101 -7.00 -3.51 -19.82
C LEU A 101 -6.48 -3.59 -21.26
N THR A 102 -6.41 -2.45 -21.95
CA THR A 102 -6.16 -2.40 -23.40
C THR A 102 -4.73 -1.98 -23.77
N ARG A 103 -3.89 -1.58 -22.82
CA ARG A 103 -2.54 -1.08 -23.07
C ARG A 103 -1.56 -2.24 -23.31
N HIS A 104 -1.53 -2.67 -24.57
CA HIS A 104 -0.70 -3.78 -25.07
C HIS A 104 -0.90 -5.12 -24.34
N TYR A 105 -2.03 -5.27 -23.64
CA TYR A 105 -2.33 -6.47 -22.88
C TYR A 105 -2.24 -7.73 -23.75
N ARG A 106 -1.56 -8.74 -23.23
CA ARG A 106 -1.49 -10.09 -23.75
C ARG A 106 -1.69 -11.02 -22.58
N GLY A 107 -2.73 -11.83 -22.63
CA GLY A 107 -3.00 -12.81 -21.60
C GLY A 107 -1.86 -13.83 -21.48
N PRO A 108 -1.79 -14.54 -20.35
CA PRO A 108 -0.82 -15.60 -20.09
C PRO A 108 -0.78 -16.59 -21.26
N CYS A 109 0.42 -16.84 -21.79
CA CYS A 109 0.59 -17.72 -22.94
C CYS A 109 1.88 -18.52 -22.81
N PRO A 110 1.94 -19.45 -21.84
CA PRO A 110 3.10 -20.30 -21.69
C PRO A 110 3.27 -21.19 -22.94
N PRO A 111 4.52 -21.50 -23.34
CA PRO A 111 4.77 -22.49 -24.38
C PRO A 111 4.14 -23.84 -24.04
N ALA A 112 3.73 -24.61 -25.06
CA ALA A 112 3.10 -25.91 -24.86
C ALA A 112 3.95 -26.84 -23.97
N GLY A 113 3.31 -27.42 -22.94
CA GLY A 113 3.96 -28.32 -21.99
C GLY A 113 4.84 -27.63 -20.95
N GLN A 114 4.73 -26.30 -20.81
CA GLN A 114 5.43 -25.54 -19.77
C GLN A 114 4.43 -24.80 -18.90
N SER A 115 4.74 -24.70 -17.61
CA SER A 115 4.04 -23.83 -16.68
C SER A 115 4.85 -22.54 -16.49
N ARG A 116 4.16 -21.41 -16.36
CA ARG A 116 4.76 -20.10 -16.09
C ARG A 116 3.98 -19.40 -14.99
N ASP A 117 4.70 -18.67 -14.13
CA ASP A 117 4.11 -17.90 -13.05
C ASP A 117 3.84 -16.47 -13.51
N TYR A 118 2.69 -15.94 -13.14
CA TYR A 118 2.26 -14.61 -13.49
C TYR A 118 1.74 -13.86 -12.26
N ALA A 119 1.70 -12.54 -12.34
CA ALA A 119 0.82 -11.75 -11.49
C ALA A 119 0.16 -10.59 -12.19
N PHE A 120 -1.05 -10.28 -11.73
CA PHE A 120 -1.60 -8.94 -11.84
C PHE A 120 -1.08 -8.10 -10.68
N VAL A 121 -0.35 -7.04 -11.00
CA VAL A 121 0.06 -5.99 -10.07
C VAL A 121 -0.93 -4.84 -10.21
N VAL A 122 -1.74 -4.61 -9.18
CA VAL A 122 -2.76 -3.55 -9.14
C VAL A 122 -2.28 -2.46 -8.19
N SER A 123 -2.07 -1.26 -8.74
CA SER A 123 -1.58 -0.10 -8.01
C SER A 123 -2.68 0.95 -7.92
N ALA A 124 -3.07 1.33 -6.71
CA ALA A 124 -3.99 2.43 -6.47
C ALA A 124 -3.25 3.77 -6.56
N MET A 125 -3.59 4.61 -7.53
CA MET A 125 -2.87 5.83 -7.85
C MET A 125 -3.67 7.07 -7.43
N GLY A 126 -3.01 8.02 -6.77
CA GLY A 126 -3.57 9.33 -6.45
C GLY A 126 -3.48 10.31 -7.63
N LYS A 127 -3.97 11.54 -7.42
CA LYS A 127 -4.09 12.58 -8.46
C LYS A 127 -2.76 13.01 -9.11
N ASP A 128 -1.66 13.03 -8.34
CA ASP A 128 -0.38 13.58 -8.78
C ASP A 128 0.85 12.80 -8.24
N ASN A 129 0.62 11.62 -7.64
CA ASN A 129 1.69 10.85 -7.00
C ASN A 129 2.33 9.86 -7.99
N LEU A 130 3.66 9.92 -8.11
CA LEU A 130 4.44 8.87 -8.77
C LEU A 130 4.45 7.56 -7.97
N GLN A 131 4.21 7.65 -6.66
CA GLN A 131 4.13 6.50 -5.77
C GLN A 131 2.66 6.06 -5.59
N PRO A 132 2.36 4.76 -5.70
CA PRO A 132 1.02 4.25 -5.43
C PRO A 132 0.67 4.39 -3.95
N LEU A 133 -0.61 4.66 -3.66
CA LEU A 133 -1.17 4.68 -2.31
C LEU A 133 -1.21 3.28 -1.71
N ALA A 134 -1.45 2.27 -2.54
CA ALA A 134 -1.34 0.86 -2.19
C ALA A 134 -1.06 0.02 -3.43
N VAL A 135 -0.43 -1.14 -3.23
CA VAL A 135 -0.16 -2.13 -4.29
C VAL A 135 -0.60 -3.50 -3.81
N ARG A 136 -1.32 -4.24 -4.67
CA ARG A 136 -1.67 -5.64 -4.44
C ARG A 136 -1.31 -6.51 -5.63
N LEU A 137 -0.94 -7.75 -5.32
CA LEU A 137 -0.56 -8.74 -6.32
C LEU A 137 -1.53 -9.91 -6.26
N TYR A 138 -1.99 -10.34 -7.42
CA TYR A 138 -2.68 -11.61 -7.60
C TYR A 138 -1.77 -12.53 -8.38
N ARG A 139 -1.12 -13.48 -7.69
CA ARG A 139 -0.20 -14.46 -8.29
C ARG A 139 -0.95 -15.72 -8.70
N PHE A 140 -0.58 -16.28 -9.85
CA PHE A 140 -1.12 -17.53 -10.35
C PHE A 140 -0.15 -18.20 -11.31
N THR A 141 -0.32 -19.50 -11.50
CA THR A 141 0.45 -20.29 -12.48
C THR A 141 -0.46 -20.64 -13.65
N GLN A 142 0.05 -20.50 -14.86
CA GLN A 142 -0.63 -20.92 -16.09
C GLN A 142 0.18 -22.02 -16.77
N GLU A 143 -0.51 -23.07 -17.21
CA GLU A 143 0.00 -24.16 -18.05
C GLU A 143 -0.47 -24.02 -19.49
#